data_AF-A0AAP9IN07-F1
#
_entry.id   AF-A0AAP9IN07-F1
#
_cell.length_a   1.000
_cell.length_b   1.000
_cell.length_c   1.000
_cell.angle_alpha   90.00
_cell.angle_beta   90.00
_cell.angle_gamma   90.00
#
_symmetry.space_group_name_H-M   'P 1'
#
loop_
_entity.id
_entity.type
_entity.pdbx_description
1 polymer ?
#
loop_
_entity_poly.entity_id
_entity_poly.type
_entity_poly.pdbx_seq_one_letter_code
_entity_poly.pdbx_strand_id
1 'polypeptide(L)'
;MTPGAGAGYYWRKYADAMIELFASEDVVMGSNKNVIFPINIKEMIFITANDIGGYNGGNAYTVRISNVTNTGFLVSWDRFNENGIWNKKTLYYHIIAKSA
;
A
#
# COMPACT_ATOMS: atom_id res chain seq x y z
N MET A 1 -11.39 -4.25 -21.25
CA MET A 1 -11.14 -4.19 -19.79
C MET A 1 -10.86 -5.60 -19.33
N THR A 2 -9.75 -5.84 -18.66
CA THR A 2 -9.38 -7.18 -18.16
C THR A 2 -9.14 -7.08 -16.66
N PRO A 3 -9.99 -7.70 -15.82
CA PRO A 3 -9.74 -7.79 -14.39
C PRO A 3 -8.76 -8.93 -14.09
N GLY A 4 -7.99 -8.79 -13.01
CA GLY A 4 -7.20 -9.87 -12.44
C GLY A 4 -7.28 -9.88 -10.92
N ALA A 5 -7.11 -11.06 -10.33
CA ALA A 5 -7.16 -11.26 -8.89
C ALA A 5 -6.02 -12.19 -8.45
N GLY A 6 -5.50 -11.94 -7.25
CA GLY A 6 -4.49 -12.75 -6.56
C GLY A 6 -4.66 -12.60 -5.05
N ALA A 7 -3.92 -13.38 -4.25
CA ALA A 7 -4.02 -13.28 -2.79
C ALA A 7 -3.72 -11.85 -2.31
N GLY A 8 -4.73 -11.16 -1.79
CA GLY A 8 -4.61 -9.78 -1.28
C GLY A 8 -4.65 -8.66 -2.33
N TYR A 9 -4.88 -8.97 -3.61
CA TYR A 9 -4.91 -7.99 -4.70
C TYR A 9 -6.16 -8.14 -5.58
N TYR A 10 -6.74 -7.00 -5.95
CA TYR A 10 -7.69 -6.85 -7.05
C TYR A 10 -7.14 -5.77 -7.99
N TRP A 11 -7.18 -6.00 -9.31
CA TRP A 11 -6.78 -4.96 -10.25
C TRP A 11 -7.62 -4.98 -11.54
N ARG A 12 -7.60 -3.84 -12.23
CA ARG A 12 -8.34 -3.57 -13.46
C ARG A 12 -7.48 -2.78 -14.43
N LYS A 13 -7.32 -3.27 -15.66
CA LYS A 13 -6.68 -2.53 -16.75
C LYS A 13 -7.70 -1.91 -17.72
N TYR A 14 -7.54 -0.62 -17.97
CA TYR A 14 -8.29 0.21 -18.91
C TYR A 14 -7.65 0.22 -20.31
N ALA A 15 -8.35 0.78 -21.29
CA ALA A 15 -7.99 0.69 -22.71
C ALA A 15 -6.69 1.43 -23.08
N ASP A 16 -6.30 2.44 -22.32
CA ASP A 16 -5.11 3.29 -22.47
C ASP A 16 -3.90 2.79 -21.65
N ALA A 17 -3.92 1.51 -21.25
CA ALA A 17 -2.95 0.89 -20.37
C ALA A 17 -2.91 1.44 -18.93
N MET A 18 -3.86 2.31 -18.55
CA MET A 18 -4.07 2.65 -17.14
C MET A 18 -4.50 1.41 -16.37
N ILE A 19 -3.97 1.27 -15.15
CA ILE A 19 -4.33 0.24 -14.21
C ILE A 19 -4.78 0.88 -12.92
N GLU A 20 -5.85 0.33 -12.39
CA GLU A 20 -6.30 0.53 -11.03
C GLU A 20 -6.08 -0.74 -10.22
N LEU A 21 -5.40 -0.62 -9.09
CA LEU A 21 -5.04 -1.73 -8.22
C LEU A 21 -5.46 -1.42 -6.79
N PHE A 22 -6.13 -2.39 -6.19
CA PHE A 22 -6.51 -2.42 -4.79
C PHE A 22 -5.77 -3.55 -4.10
N ALA A 23 -5.19 -3.25 -2.94
CA ALA A 23 -4.47 -4.24 -2.15
C ALA A 23 -4.68 -4.00 -0.67
N SER A 24 -4.43 -5.00 0.16
CA SER A 24 -4.38 -4.82 1.61
C SER A 24 -3.17 -5.52 2.18
N GLU A 25 -2.40 -4.82 3.00
CA GLU A 25 -1.25 -5.40 3.67
C GLU A 25 -1.28 -5.14 5.16
N ASP A 26 -0.92 -6.19 5.85
CA ASP A 26 -0.82 -6.26 7.27
C ASP A 26 0.59 -5.81 7.68
N VAL A 27 0.69 -4.63 8.30
CA VAL A 27 1.96 -3.94 8.60
C VAL A 27 2.15 -3.82 10.11
N VAL A 28 3.32 -4.22 10.60
CA VAL A 28 3.70 -4.07 12.01
C VAL A 28 4.23 -2.66 12.24
N MET A 29 3.73 -2.00 13.29
CA MET A 29 4.12 -0.64 13.64
C MET A 29 5.61 -0.52 13.97
N GLY A 30 6.29 0.50 13.43
CA GLY A 30 7.73 0.70 13.55
C GLY A 30 8.60 -0.28 12.76
N SER A 31 8.01 -1.03 11.82
CA SER A 31 8.75 -1.88 10.90
C SER A 31 8.43 -1.51 9.45
N ASN A 32 9.33 -1.86 8.55
CA ASN A 32 9.14 -1.71 7.11
C ASN A 32 8.59 -3.01 6.53
N LYS A 33 7.65 -2.88 5.59
CA LYS A 33 7.14 -4.00 4.77
C LYS A 33 7.30 -3.68 3.29
N ASN A 34 7.77 -4.65 2.52
CA ASN A 34 7.76 -4.58 1.06
C ASN A 34 6.37 -4.96 0.54
N VAL A 35 5.79 -4.10 -0.28
CA VAL A 35 4.58 -4.37 -1.06
C VAL A 35 5.00 -4.61 -2.50
N ILE A 36 4.60 -5.74 -3.06
CA ILE A 36 5.01 -6.17 -4.41
C ILE A 36 3.80 -6.06 -5.33
N PHE A 37 3.96 -5.38 -6.46
CA PHE A 37 2.90 -5.30 -7.45
C PHE A 37 2.69 -6.67 -8.13
N PRO A 38 1.44 -7.07 -8.36
CA PRO A 38 1.12 -8.31 -9.08
C PRO A 38 1.40 -8.22 -10.59
N ILE A 39 1.77 -7.03 -11.08
CA ILE A 39 2.01 -6.70 -12.49
C ILE A 39 3.10 -5.62 -12.58
N ASN A 40 3.84 -5.60 -13.69
CA ASN A 40 4.85 -4.58 -13.92
C ASN A 40 4.19 -3.23 -14.22
N ILE A 41 4.60 -2.22 -13.45
CA ILE A 41 4.15 -0.84 -13.61
C ILE A 41 5.23 -0.04 -14.35
N LYS A 42 4.84 0.69 -15.40
CA LYS A 42 5.75 1.58 -16.14
C LYS A 42 5.83 2.96 -15.50
N GLU A 43 4.69 3.49 -15.08
CA GLU A 43 4.56 4.85 -14.55
C GLU A 43 3.59 4.83 -13.36
N MET A 44 4.04 5.29 -12.20
CA MET A 44 3.18 5.47 -11.04
C MET A 44 2.52 6.84 -11.09
N ILE A 45 1.19 6.92 -10.94
CA ILE A 45 0.46 8.18 -10.94
C ILE A 45 0.12 8.58 -9.51
N PHE A 46 -0.53 7.69 -8.75
CA PHE A 46 -0.72 7.90 -7.32
C PHE A 46 -0.86 6.59 -6.54
N ILE A 47 -0.54 6.67 -5.25
CA ILE A 47 -0.81 5.65 -4.25
C ILE A 47 -1.56 6.33 -3.09
N THR A 48 -2.73 5.81 -2.74
CA THR A 48 -3.44 6.18 -1.52
C THR A 48 -3.40 5.01 -0.57
N ALA A 49 -3.03 5.27 0.69
CA ALA A 49 -3.10 4.29 1.77
C ALA A 49 -4.07 4.78 2.84
N ASN A 50 -4.95 3.91 3.29
CA ASN A 50 -5.88 4.17 4.39
C ASN A 50 -5.79 3.05 5.42
N ASP A 51 -5.96 3.40 6.69
CA ASP A 51 -6.34 2.43 7.71
C ASP A 51 -7.88 2.46 7.87
N ILE A 52 -8.48 1.29 8.11
CA ILE A 52 -9.90 1.20 8.42
C ILE A 52 -9.99 0.72 9.86
N GLY A 53 -10.63 1.51 10.71
CA GLY A 53 -10.66 1.31 12.16
C GLY A 53 -9.62 2.19 12.84
N GLY A 54 -10.02 3.43 13.10
CA GLY A 54 -9.18 4.47 13.68
C GLY A 54 -8.40 3.98 14.90
N TYR A 55 -7.19 4.49 15.06
CA TYR A 55 -6.40 4.25 16.27
C TYR A 55 -6.98 5.07 17.43
N ASN A 56 -7.48 4.38 18.46
CA ASN A 56 -8.01 5.01 19.68
C ASN A 56 -6.98 4.97 20.81
N GLY A 57 -5.78 5.49 20.56
CA GLY A 57 -4.73 5.64 21.56
C GLY A 57 -4.10 7.02 21.52
N GLY A 58 -3.32 7.36 22.55
CA GLY A 58 -2.76 8.71 22.72
C GLY A 58 -1.63 9.07 21.76
N ASN A 59 -1.25 8.16 20.87
CA ASN A 59 -0.03 8.24 20.08
C ASN A 59 -0.32 8.54 18.60
N ALA A 60 0.48 9.44 18.03
CA ALA A 60 0.41 9.77 16.62
C ALA A 60 1.31 8.80 15.83
N TYR A 61 0.73 8.11 14.85
CA TYR A 61 1.49 7.37 13.85
C TYR A 61 1.27 8.00 12.49
N THR A 62 2.30 7.91 11.64
CA THR A 62 2.23 8.35 10.26
C THR A 62 2.49 7.16 9.35
N VAL A 63 1.64 6.95 8.36
CA VAL A 63 1.94 6.02 7.27
C VAL A 63 2.96 6.67 6.36
N ARG A 64 4.09 6.00 6.13
CA ARG A 64 5.08 6.40 5.14
C ARG A 64 5.10 5.37 4.02
N ILE A 65 4.97 5.87 2.79
CA ILE A 65 5.30 5.14 1.57
C ILE A 65 6.62 5.70 1.06
N SER A 66 7.57 4.81 0.75
CA SER A 66 8.89 5.18 0.23
C SER A 66 9.40 4.12 -0.74
N ASN A 67 10.54 4.39 -1.40
CA ASN A 67 11.18 3.50 -2.36
C ASN A 67 10.20 2.93 -3.41
N VAL A 68 9.38 3.79 -3.99
CA VAL A 68 8.43 3.40 -5.05
C VAL A 68 9.20 3.07 -6.32
N THR A 69 9.02 1.86 -6.83
CA THR A 69 9.62 1.35 -8.07
C THR A 69 8.54 0.85 -9.03
N ASN A 70 8.96 0.29 -10.16
CA ASN A 70 8.09 -0.40 -11.12
C ASN A 70 7.53 -1.75 -10.60
N THR A 71 8.10 -2.30 -9.54
CA THR A 71 7.75 -3.62 -9.00
C THR A 71 7.12 -3.57 -7.62
N GLY A 72 7.14 -2.42 -6.94
CA GLY A 72 6.57 -2.30 -5.62
C GLY A 72 6.94 -1.02 -4.89
N PHE A 73 6.75 -1.03 -3.58
CA PHE A 73 7.16 0.05 -2.68
C PHE A 73 7.41 -0.48 -1.27
N LEU A 74 8.01 0.37 -0.44
CA LEU A 74 8.17 0.13 0.99
C LEU A 74 7.11 0.91 1.77
N VAL A 75 6.49 0.27 2.75
CA VAL A 75 5.53 0.91 3.66
C VAL A 75 5.95 0.73 5.12
N SER A 76 5.76 1.78 5.91
CA SER A 76 5.93 1.74 7.37
C SER A 76 4.85 2.55 8.08
N TRP A 77 4.58 2.16 9.31
CA TRP A 77 3.95 3.02 10.30
C TRP A 77 5.05 3.62 11.16
N ASP A 78 5.40 4.87 10.87
CA ASP A 78 6.40 5.58 11.66
C ASP A 78 5.81 5.94 13.02
N ARG A 79 6.60 5.70 14.07
CA ARG A 79 6.23 6.07 15.44
C ARG A 79 6.68 7.49 15.69
N PHE A 80 5.74 8.42 15.81
CA PHE A 80 6.03 9.75 16.34
C PHE A 80 5.80 9.68 17.86
N ASN A 81 6.87 9.59 18.64
CA ASN A 81 6.87 9.55 20.13
C ASN A 81 6.29 8.30 20.83
N GLU A 82 6.64 7.06 20.44
CA GLU A 82 6.22 5.89 21.24
C GLU A 82 7.26 4.77 21.43
N ASN A 83 7.38 4.32 22.69
CA ASN A 83 8.01 3.08 23.11
C ASN A 83 6.90 2.04 23.42
N GLY A 84 6.39 1.37 22.39
CA GLY A 84 5.35 0.34 22.48
C GLY A 84 5.59 -0.78 21.45
N ILE A 85 5.32 -2.03 21.85
CA ILE A 85 5.75 -3.27 21.19
C ILE A 85 4.68 -3.76 20.18
N TRP A 86 5.03 -3.80 18.89
CA TRP A 86 4.55 -4.74 17.86
C TRP A 86 3.04 -4.83 17.54
N ASN A 87 2.28 -3.75 17.67
CA ASN A 87 0.92 -3.70 17.13
C ASN A 87 0.94 -3.83 15.59
N LYS A 88 -0.03 -4.56 15.05
CA LYS A 88 -0.20 -4.80 13.61
C LYS A 88 -1.49 -4.16 13.14
N LYS A 89 -1.45 -3.47 11.99
CA LYS A 89 -2.61 -2.83 11.35
C LYS A 89 -2.68 -3.23 9.89
N THR A 90 -3.89 -3.49 9.42
CA THR A 90 -4.15 -3.66 7.98
C THR A 90 -4.25 -2.29 7.33
N LEU A 91 -3.41 -2.07 6.33
CA LEU A 91 -3.48 -0.92 5.43
C LEU A 91 -4.14 -1.35 4.12
N TYR A 92 -5.04 -0.51 3.63
CA TYR A 92 -5.71 -0.67 2.35
C TYR A 92 -5.14 0.34 1.36
N TYR A 93 -4.77 -0.16 0.18
CA TYR A 93 -4.18 0.64 -0.88
C TYR A 93 -5.13 0.77 -2.05
N HIS A 94 -5.12 1.95 -2.64
CA HIS A 94 -5.66 2.22 -3.95
C HIS A 94 -4.57 2.88 -4.79
N ILE A 95 -4.23 2.25 -5.91
CA ILE A 95 -3.09 2.62 -6.75
C ILE A 95 -3.58 2.84 -8.17
N ILE A 96 -3.22 3.98 -8.74
CA ILE A 96 -3.42 4.26 -10.16
C ILE A 96 -2.06 4.42 -10.82
N ALA A 97 -1.88 3.72 -11.93
CA ALA A 97 -0.61 3.63 -12.64
C ALA A 97 -0.82 3.31 -14.13
N LYS A 98 0.26 3.30 -14.92
CA LYS A 98 0.26 2.74 -16.28
C LYS A 98 1.03 1.44 -16.33
N SER A 99 0.49 0.46 -17.02
CA SER A 99 1.19 -0.81 -17.25
C SER A 99 2.39 -0.60 -18.17
N ALA A 100 3.39 -1.48 -18.02
CA ALA A 100 4.37 -1.70 -19.09
C ALA A 100 3.70 -2.26 -20.35
#